data_AF-A0A2W5E2W9-F1
#
_entry.id   AF-A0A2W5E2W9-F1
#
_cell.length_a   1.000
_cell.length_b   1.000
_cell.length_c   1.000
_cell.angle_alpha   90.00
_cell.angle_beta   90.00
_cell.angle_gamma   90.00
#
_symmetry.space_group_name_H-M   'P 1'
#
loop_
_entity.id
_entity.type
_entity.pdbx_description
1 polymer ?
#
loop_
_entity_poly.entity_id
_entity_poly.type
_entity_poly.pdbx_seq_one_letter_code
_entity_poly.pdbx_strand_id
1 'polypeptide(L)' 'MKTHQIEIQKFKAATNNLHGQVLFKVDALVSNREPIDGIEPSSMLVMTEQNARVLMALLKTQIAEFDAKKPKSRHGRHG' A
#
# COMPACT_ATOMS: atom_id res chain seq x y z
N MET A 1 6.52 -14.59 -14.40
CA MET A 1 5.77 -14.12 -13.21
C MET A 1 4.29 -14.39 -13.44
N LYS A 2 3.52 -14.85 -12.44
CA LYS A 2 2.05 -14.91 -12.57
C LYS A 2 1.48 -13.50 -12.41
N THR A 3 0.62 -13.09 -13.34
CA THR A 3 0.02 -11.76 -13.36
C THR A 3 -1.47 -11.83 -13.03
N HIS A 4 -1.96 -10.82 -12.32
CA HIS A 4 -3.35 -10.75 -11.88
C HIS A 4 -3.96 -9.40 -12.21
N GLN A 5 -5.27 -9.38 -12.39
CA GLN A 5 -6.06 -8.16 -12.26
C GLN A 5 -6.73 -8.17 -10.89
N ILE A 6 -6.49 -7.12 -10.13
CA ILE A 6 -6.94 -6.95 -8.75
C ILE A 6 -7.85 -5.71 -8.73
N GLU A 7 -9.13 -5.91 -8.50
CA GLU A 7 -10.11 -4.83 -8.42
C GLU A 7 -10.56 -4.61 -6.98
N ILE A 8 -10.24 -3.45 -6.42
CA ILE A 8 -10.54 -3.11 -5.04
C ILE A 8 -12.00 -2.68 -4.90
N GLN A 9 -12.75 -3.44 -4.11
CA GLN A 9 -14.11 -3.11 -3.72
C GLN A 9 -14.11 -2.21 -2.48
N LYS A 10 -13.28 -2.52 -1.47
CA LYS A 10 -13.22 -1.76 -0.22
C LYS A 10 -11.93 -1.98 0.55
N PHE A 11 -11.40 -0.91 1.17
CA PHE A 11 -10.39 -1.00 2.22
C PHE A 11 -11.04 -1.18 3.60
N LYS A 12 -10.58 -2.18 4.36
CA LYS A 12 -11.10 -2.50 5.70
C LYS A 12 -10.17 -2.07 6.82
N ALA A 13 -8.86 -2.25 6.63
CA ALA A 13 -7.86 -1.85 7.61
C ALA A 13 -6.50 -1.66 6.92
N ALA A 14 -5.65 -0.84 7.53
CA ALA A 14 -4.25 -0.73 7.20
C ALA A 14 -3.43 -0.80 8.48
N THR A 15 -2.33 -1.54 8.46
CA THR A 15 -1.41 -1.66 9.60
C THR A 15 0.01 -1.75 9.08
N ASN A 16 0.95 -1.07 9.72
CA ASN A 16 2.36 -1.30 9.48
C ASN A 16 2.96 -2.33 10.44
N ASN A 17 4.05 -2.96 10.03
CA ASN A 17 4.80 -3.89 10.87
C ASN A 17 6.24 -3.42 11.11
N LEU A 18 6.97 -4.13 11.97
CA LEU A 18 8.37 -3.81 12.30
C LEU A 18 9.34 -4.05 11.12
N HIS A 19 8.89 -4.71 10.05
CA HIS A 19 9.69 -4.99 8.86
C HIS A 19 9.51 -3.92 7.76
N GLY A 20 8.90 -2.78 8.07
CA GLY A 20 8.73 -1.67 7.12
C GLY A 20 7.66 -1.93 6.05
N GLN A 21 6.76 -2.89 6.28
CA GLN A 21 5.68 -3.20 5.34
C GLN A 21 4.37 -2.58 5.82
N VAL A 22 3.54 -2.15 4.86
CA VAL A 22 2.14 -1.79 5.11
C VAL A 22 1.26 -2.93 4.63
N LEU A 23 0.45 -3.46 5.53
CA LEU A 23 -0.54 -4.49 5.24
C LEU A 23 -1.91 -3.84 5.07
N PHE A 24 -2.58 -4.14 3.96
CA PHE A 24 -3.97 -3.73 3.73
C PHE A 24 -4.88 -4.94 3.79
N LYS A 25 -5.94 -4.86 4.61
CA LYS A 25 -7.08 -5.76 4.51
C LYS A 25 -8.09 -5.15 3.56
N VAL A 26 -8.41 -5.86 2.49
CA VAL A 26 -9.29 -5.38 1.42
C VAL A 26 -10.31 -6.45 1.03
N ASP A 27 -11.46 -6.00 0.56
CA ASP A 27 -12.30 -6.80 -0.31
C ASP A 27 -11.89 -6.52 -1.75
N ALA A 28 -11.58 -7.57 -2.50
CA ALA A 28 -11.12 -7.45 -3.88
C ALA A 28 -11.60 -8.60 -4.74
N LEU A 29 -11.85 -8.32 -6.02
CA LEU A 29 -11.95 -9.35 -7.06
C LEU A 29 -10.55 -9.58 -7.63
N VAL A 30 -10.15 -10.84 -7.71
CA VAL A 30 -8.84 -11.22 -8.24
C VAL A 30 -9.06 -12.21 -9.37
N SER A 31 -8.58 -11.85 -10.57
CA SER A 31 -8.60 -12.71 -11.74
C SER A 31 -7.20 -12.90 -12.29
N ASN A 32 -6.95 -14.06 -12.89
CA ASN A 32 -5.71 -14.28 -13.62
C ASN A 32 -5.69 -13.37 -14.85
N ARG A 33 -4.52 -12.81 -15.14
CA ARG A 33 -4.25 -12.05 -16.36
C ARG A 33 -3.17 -12.77 -17.12
N GLU A 34 -3.44 -13.21 -18.34
CA GLU A 34 -2.41 -13.81 -19.18
C GLU A 34 -1.39 -12.74 -19.60
N PRO A 35 -0.08 -13.04 -19.52
CA PRO A 35 0.95 -12.18 -20.09
C PRO A 35 0.72 -11.99 -21.59
N ILE A 36 0.94 -10.77 -22.07
CA ILE A 36 0.89 -10.46 -23.50
C ILE A 36 2.33 -10.48 -24.02
N ASP A 37 2.58 -11.23 -25.09
CA ASP A 37 3.91 -11.32 -25.70
C ASP A 37 4.43 -9.95 -26.13
N GLY A 38 5.71 -9.71 -25.86
CA GLY A 38 6.38 -8.43 -26.15
C GLY A 38 6.06 -7.30 -25.17
N ILE A 39 5.23 -7.54 -24.14
CA ILE A 39 4.92 -6.59 -23.08
C ILE A 39 5.45 -7.12 -21.75
N GLU A 40 6.07 -6.25 -20.96
CA GLU A 40 6.53 -6.61 -19.62
C GLU A 40 5.36 -7.10 -18.75
N PRO A 41 5.39 -8.33 -18.21
CA PRO A 41 4.30 -8.87 -17.42
C PRO A 41 4.07 -8.06 -16.15
N SER A 42 2.86 -7.52 -16.00
CA SER A 42 2.46 -6.72 -14.84
C SER A 42 1.10 -7.16 -14.28
N SER A 43 0.94 -7.05 -12.97
CA SER A 43 -0.37 -7.14 -12.33
C SER A 43 -1.02 -5.77 -12.31
N MET A 44 -2.32 -5.71 -12.52
CA MET A 44 -3.09 -4.46 -12.54
C MET A 44 -3.84 -4.30 -11.23
N LEU A 45 -3.67 -3.15 -10.58
CA LEU A 45 -4.49 -2.74 -9.45
C LEU A 45 -5.50 -1.69 -9.92
N VAL A 46 -6.77 -2.04 -9.89
CA VAL A 46 -7.88 -1.19 -10.33
C VAL A 46 -8.72 -0.80 -9.13
N MET A 47 -9.12 0.47 -9.04
CA MET A 47 -10.00 0.96 -7.99
C MET A 47 -10.74 2.22 -8.46
N THR A 48 -11.88 2.51 -7.83
CA THR A 48 -12.60 3.77 -8.03
C THR A 48 -11.82 4.94 -7.46
N GLU A 49 -12.15 6.17 -7.90
CA GLU A 49 -11.58 7.39 -7.32
C GLU A 49 -11.78 7.45 -5.80
N GLN A 50 -12.97 7.05 -5.32
CA GLN A 50 -13.28 7.00 -3.90
C GLN A 50 -12.30 6.08 -3.15
N ASN A 51 -12.07 4.87 -3.66
CA ASN A 51 -11.13 3.92 -3.06
C ASN A 51 -9.68 4.43 -3.12
N ALA A 52 -9.29 5.15 -4.19
CA ALA A 52 -7.98 5.79 -4.28
C ALA A 52 -7.78 6.88 -3.21
N ARG A 53 -8.80 7.69 -2.93
CA ARG A 53 -8.75 8.69 -1.84
C ARG A 53 -8.63 8.02 -0.47
N VAL A 54 -9.34 6.92 -0.24
CA VAL A 54 -9.22 6.12 0.99
C VAL A 54 -7.81 5.54 1.13
N LEU A 55 -7.26 4.96 0.06
CA LEU A 55 -5.89 4.44 0.05
C LEU A 55 -4.89 5.53 0.44
N MET A 56 -5.00 6.72 -0.13
CA MET A 56 -4.12 7.84 0.19
C MET A 56 -4.19 8.24 1.67
N ALA A 57 -5.40 8.31 2.25
CA ALA A 57 -5.57 8.63 3.66
C ALA A 57 -4.92 7.56 4.55
N LEU A 58 -5.16 6.28 4.27
CA LEU A 58 -4.58 5.16 5.03
C LEU A 58 -3.05 5.16 4.91
N LEU A 59 -2.51 5.34 3.70
CA LEU A 59 -1.05 5.40 3.47
C LEU A 59 -0.40 6.51 4.28
N LYS A 60 -0.98 7.71 4.29
CA LYS A 60 -0.46 8.83 5.08
C LYS A 60 -0.34 8.47 6.56
N THR A 61 -1.38 7.85 7.13
CA THR A 61 -1.35 7.39 8.52
C THR A 61 -0.24 6.37 8.76
N GLN A 62 -0.15 5.36 7.91
CA GLN A 62 0.83 4.28 8.10
C GLN A 62 2.27 4.74 7.92
N ILE A 63 2.52 5.69 7.02
CA ILE A 63 3.84 6.31 6.83
C ILE A 63 4.21 7.19 8.02
N ALA A 64 3.28 8.01 8.52
CA ALA A 64 3.54 8.84 9.70
C ALA A 64 3.93 8.00 10.93
N GLU A 65 3.31 6.84 11.10
CA GLU A 65 3.67 5.89 12.15
C GLU A 65 5.07 5.27 11.96
N PHE A 66 5.50 4.99 10.73
CA PHE A 66 6.89 4.58 10.48
C PHE A 66 7.88 5.66 10.90
N ASP A 67 7.60 6.91 10.52
CA ASP A 67 8.50 8.02 10.81
C ASP A 67 8.54 8.36 12.31
N ALA A 68 7.43 8.16 13.03
CA ALA A 68 7.38 8.32 14.48
C ALA A 68 8.26 7.30 15.23
N LYS A 69 8.49 6.11 14.65
CA LYS A 69 9.34 5.06 15.24
C LYS A 69 10.84 5.32 15.05
N LYS A 70 11.25 6.17 14.11
CA LYS A 70 12.66 6.57 13.99
C LYS A 70 13.03 7.39 15.23
N PRO A 71 14.19 7.14 15.87
CA PRO A 71 14.62 7.96 16.99
C PRO A 71 14.66 9.42 16.55
N LYS A 72 13.82 10.27 17.14
CA LYS A 72 13.93 11.71 16.92
C LYS A 72 15.32 12.11 17.41
N SER A 73 16.22 12.41 16.47
CA SER A 73 17.56 12.92 16.78
C SER A 73 17.41 14.10 17.74
N ARG A 74 17.77 13.92 19.00
CA ARG A 74 17.86 15.01 20.00
C ARG A 74 19.14 15.78 19.71
N HIS A 75 19.23 16.43 18.55
CA HIS A 75 20.25 17.45 18.31
C HIS A 75 19.78 18.76 18.94
N GLY A 76 20.55 19.26 19.91
CA GLY A 76 20.39 20.61 20.45
C GLY A 76 19.74 20.68 21.82
N ARG A 77 20.40 20.12 22.84
CA ARG A 77 20.33 20.71 24.18
C ARG A 77 21.61 20.39 24.97
N HIS A 78 22.72 20.94 24.50
CA HIS A 78 23.79 21.35 25.39
C HIS A 78 23.66 22.86 25.55
N GLY A 79 23.51 23.28 26.81
CA GLY A 79 23.50 24.68 27.20
C GLY A 79 24.90 25.28 27.21
#